data_AF-A0A969EQY7-F1
#
_entry.id   AF-A0A969EQY7-F1
#
_cell.length_a   1.000
_cell.length_b   1.000
_cell.length_c   1.000
_cell.angle_alpha   90.00
_cell.angle_beta   90.00
_cell.angle_gamma   90.00
#
_symmetry.space_group_name_H-M   'P 1'
#
loop_
_entity.id
_entity.type
_entity.pdbx_description
1 polymer ?
#
loop_
_entity_poly.entity_id
_entity_poly.type
_entity_poly.pdbx_seq_one_letter_code
_entity_poly.pdbx_strand_id
1 'polypeptide(L)'
;MFHGMQDRLRLEAGIDIAVLSRTRFDEVDFGSALEFISHVQFAWEVAERLTAGYRFQHMSNAGLNARNPGLNLHFLSLEYSF
;
A
#
# COMPACT_ATOMS: atom_id res chain seq x y z
N MET A 1 -22.20 -5.25 25.95
CA MET A 1 -21.25 -6.19 25.33
C MET A 1 -20.90 -5.75 23.91
N PHE A 2 -20.26 -4.59 23.73
CA PHE A 2 -19.88 -4.06 22.41
C PHE A 2 -18.35 -3.87 22.26
N HIS A 3 -17.56 -4.45 23.16
CA HIS A 3 -16.12 -4.16 23.27
C HIS A 3 -15.23 -5.07 22.42
N GLY A 4 -15.74 -6.15 21.80
CA GLY A 4 -14.90 -7.14 21.10
C GLY A 4 -14.75 -6.95 19.58
N MET A 5 -15.43 -5.96 18.97
CA MET A 5 -15.39 -5.76 17.51
C MET A 5 -14.29 -4.79 17.09
N GLN A 6 -13.92 -3.85 17.97
CA GLN A 6 -12.88 -2.86 17.67
C GLN A 6 -11.48 -3.48 17.67
N ASP A 7 -11.24 -4.50 18.49
CA ASP A 7 -9.93 -5.16 18.58
C ASP A 7 -9.58 -6.01 17.34
N ARG A 8 -10.57 -6.33 16.49
CA ARG A 8 -10.39 -7.18 15.30
C ARG A 8 -10.22 -6.40 14.01
N LEU A 9 -10.49 -5.09 14.01
CA LEU A 9 -10.46 -4.25 12.81
C LEU A 9 -9.34 -3.22 12.94
N ARG A 10 -8.43 -3.22 11.97
CA ARG A 10 -7.33 -2.26 11.89
C ARG A 10 -7.52 -1.41 10.65
N LEU A 11 -7.51 -0.09 10.84
CA LEU A 11 -7.46 0.90 9.77
C LEU A 11 -6.14 1.65 9.90
N GLU A 12 -5.37 1.71 8.82
CA GLU A 12 -4.09 2.41 8.79
C GLU A 12 -3.98 3.23 7.50
N ALA A 13 -3.32 4.36 7.58
CA ALA A 13 -2.92 5.16 6.43
C ALA A 13 -1.50 5.67 6.67
N GLY A 14 -0.74 5.82 5.61
CA GLY A 14 0.68 6.15 5.74
C GLY A 14 1.33 6.60 4.44
N ILE A 15 2.61 6.94 4.58
CA ILE A 15 3.50 7.33 3.49
C ILE A 15 4.76 6.49 3.59
N ASP A 16 5.15 5.87 2.48
CA ASP A 16 6.37 5.09 2.32
C ASP A 16 7.25 5.69 1.22
N ILE A 17 8.50 5.23 1.16
CA ILE A 17 9.46 5.57 0.10
C ILE A 17 9.89 4.29 -0.60
N ALA A 18 9.96 4.34 -1.93
CA ALA A 18 10.48 3.26 -2.76
C ALA A 18 11.62 3.76 -3.66
N VAL A 19 12.58 2.86 -3.93
CA VAL A 19 13.64 3.08 -4.92
C VAL A 19 13.52 2.01 -6.00
N LEU A 20 13.17 2.44 -7.21
CA LEU A 20 13.03 1.58 -8.38
C LEU A 20 14.41 1.24 -8.95
N SER A 21 14.67 -0.04 -9.22
CA SER A 21 15.91 -0.50 -9.87
C SER A 21 16.01 -0.08 -11.34
N ARG A 22 14.87 0.24 -11.96
CA ARG A 22 14.74 0.83 -13.29
C ARG A 22 13.50 1.72 -13.31
N THR A 23 13.53 2.80 -14.07
CA THR A 23 12.42 3.78 -14.12
C THR A 23 11.46 3.56 -15.27
N ARG A 24 11.78 2.64 -16.20
CA ARG A 24 10.97 2.33 -17.38
C ARG A 24 10.48 0.89 -17.34
N PHE A 25 9.18 0.70 -17.54
CA PHE A 25 8.49 -0.57 -17.60
C PHE A 25 7.57 -0.54 -18.82
N ASP A 26 7.93 -1.28 -19.87
CA ASP A 26 7.28 -1.23 -21.18
C ASP A 26 7.14 0.22 -21.68
N GLU A 27 5.90 0.68 -21.91
CA GLU A 27 5.60 2.03 -22.40
C GLU A 27 5.53 3.08 -21.26
N VAL A 28 5.61 2.65 -20.00
CA VAL A 28 5.49 3.52 -18.83
C VAL A 28 6.87 3.96 -18.35
N ASP A 29 7.06 5.26 -18.18
CA ASP A 29 8.30 5.88 -17.69
C ASP A 29 8.00 6.73 -16.45
N PHE A 30 8.48 6.29 -15.30
CA PHE A 30 8.29 6.95 -14.00
C PHE A 30 9.17 8.19 -13.82
N GLY A 31 10.16 8.42 -14.69
CA GLY A 31 11.00 9.62 -14.70
C GLY A 31 12.02 9.73 -13.54
N SER A 32 11.76 9.12 -12.39
CA SER A 32 12.61 9.08 -11.21
C SER A 32 12.79 7.65 -10.72
N ALA A 33 13.91 7.37 -10.05
CA ALA A 33 14.08 6.12 -9.31
C ALA A 33 13.47 6.22 -7.90
N LEU A 34 13.47 7.42 -7.31
CA LEU A 34 12.85 7.67 -6.02
C LEU A 34 11.37 7.98 -6.20
N GLU A 35 10.53 7.19 -5.53
CA GLU A 35 9.07 7.29 -5.55
C GLU A 35 8.52 7.39 -4.12
N PHE A 36 7.43 8.13 -3.96
CA PHE A 36 6.65 8.23 -2.74
C PHE A 36 5.38 7.42 -2.89
N ILE A 37 5.02 6.67 -1.85
CA ILE A 37 3.81 5.85 -1.83
C ILE A 37 2.92 6.39 -0.72
N SER A 38 1.71 6.84 -1.05
CA SER A 38 0.66 7.07 -0.06
C SER A 38 -0.31 5.89 -0.07
N HIS A 39 -0.77 5.47 1.10
CA HIS A 39 -1.63 4.30 1.20
C HIS A 39 -2.70 4.43 2.28
N VAL A 40 -3.76 3.64 2.12
CA VAL A 40 -4.74 3.33 3.15
C VAL A 40 -5.00 1.83 3.13
N GLN A 41 -5.10 1.23 4.30
CA GLN A 41 -5.34 -0.19 4.46
C GLN A 41 -6.38 -0.48 5.53
N PHE A 42 -7.14 -1.53 5.28
CA PHE A 42 -8.09 -2.12 6.19
C PHE A 42 -7.70 -3.58 6.40
N ALA A 43 -7.63 -4.02 7.65
CA ALA A 43 -7.36 -5.40 8.00
C ALA A 43 -8.35 -5.90 9.04
N TRP A 44 -8.76 -7.15 8.91
CA TRP A 44 -9.72 -7.81 9.78
C TRP A 44 -9.19 -9.17 10.22
N GLU A 45 -9.07 -9.38 11.53
CA GLU A 45 -8.85 -10.71 12.10
C GLU A 45 -10.09 -11.57 11.85
N VAL A 46 -10.06 -12.42 10.82
CA VAL A 46 -11.20 -13.24 10.37
C VAL A 46 -11.37 -14.50 11.19
N ALA A 47 -10.29 -15.04 11.76
CA ALA A 47 -10.26 -16.16 12.69
C ALA A 47 -9.09 -16.00 13.66
N GLU A 48 -9.03 -16.83 14.71
CA GLU A 48 -7.91 -16.82 15.65
C GLU A 48 -6.59 -16.91 14.88
N ARG A 49 -5.70 -15.92 15.07
CA ARG A 49 -4.40 -15.79 14.40
C ARG A 49 -4.42 -15.54 12.89
N LEU A 50 -5.59 -15.42 12.26
CA LEU A 50 -5.71 -15.20 10.81
C LEU A 50 -6.31 -13.83 10.53
N THR A 51 -5.56 -12.98 9.82
CA THR A 51 -6.02 -11.65 9.40
C THR A 51 -6.06 -11.55 7.88
N ALA A 52 -7.19 -11.07 7.34
CA ALA A 52 -7.32 -10.71 5.93
C ALA A 52 -7.25 -9.18 5.79
N GLY A 53 -6.61 -8.69 4.73
CA GLY A 53 -6.45 -7.26 4.52
C GLY A 53 -6.65 -6.83 3.08
N TYR A 54 -6.97 -5.56 2.93
CA TYR A 54 -6.99 -4.85 1.66
C TYR A 54 -6.27 -3.51 1.81
N ARG A 55 -5.39 -3.21 0.86
CA ARG A 55 -4.65 -1.96 0.81
C ARG A 55 -4.75 -1.34 -0.57
N PHE A 56 -5.13 -0.07 -0.60
CA PHE A 56 -4.98 0.78 -1.77
C PHE A 56 -3.76 1.66 -1.58
N GLN A 57 -2.92 1.76 -2.60
CA GLN A 57 -1.80 2.70 -2.57
C GLN A 57 -1.59 3.38 -3.92
N HIS A 58 -1.13 4.64 -3.84
CA HIS A 58 -0.73 5.45 -4.97
C HIS A 58 0.78 5.74 -4.88
N MET A 59 1.51 5.44 -5.94
CA MET A 59 2.95 5.70 -6.06
C MET A 59 3.20 6.83 -7.07
N SER A 60 4.05 7.80 -6.73
CA SER A 60 4.45 8.88 -7.63
C SER A 60 5.78 9.53 -7.23
N ASN A 61 6.45 10.21 -8.16
CA ASN A 61 7.71 10.89 -7.89
C ASN A 61 7.55 12.28 -7.26
N ALA A 62 6.32 12.67 -6.89
CA ALA A 62 6.00 13.97 -6.29
C ALA A 62 6.50 15.21 -7.05
N GLY A 63 6.74 15.10 -8.36
CA GLY A 63 7.22 16.20 -9.20
C GLY A 63 8.74 16.37 -9.21
N LEU A 64 9.50 15.40 -8.69
CA LEU A 64 10.96 15.36 -8.84
C LEU A 64 11.41 15.25 -10.31
N ASN A 65 10.52 14.75 -11.18
CA ASN A 65 10.71 14.73 -12.62
C ASN A 65 9.41 15.13 -13.33
N ALA A 66 9.52 15.72 -14.53
CA ALA A 66 8.37 16.12 -15.34
C ALA A 66 7.54 14.92 -15.85
N ARG A 67 8.15 13.74 -16.03
CA ARG A 67 7.43 12.50 -16.31
C ARG A 67 7.01 11.88 -14.98
N ASN A 68 5.71 11.78 -14.73
CA ASN A 68 5.15 11.16 -13.54
C ASN A 68 3.76 10.58 -13.87
N PRO A 69 3.68 9.40 -14.49
CA PRO A 69 2.40 8.78 -14.81
C PRO A 69 1.62 8.40 -13.54
N GLY A 70 2.31 8.21 -12.42
CA GLY A 70 1.77 7.62 -11.21
C GLY A 70 1.38 6.15 -11.38
N LEU A 71 1.17 5.45 -10.27
CA LEU A 71 0.69 4.06 -10.29
C LEU A 71 -0.23 3.80 -9.11
N ASN A 72 -1.44 3.35 -9.38
CA ASN A 72 -2.38 2.88 -8.37
C ASN A 72 -2.30 1.36 -8.26
N LEU A 73 -2.26 0.84 -7.03
CA LEU A 73 -2.17 -0.58 -6.75
C LEU A 73 -3.22 -0.99 -5.71
N HIS A 74 -3.78 -2.17 -5.93
CA HIS A 74 -4.72 -2.84 -5.04
C HIS A 74 -4.04 -4.12 -4.53
N PHE A 75 -3.88 -4.22 -3.21
CA PHE A 75 -3.29 -5.38 -2.55
C PHE A 75 -4.36 -6.09 -1.73
N LEU A 76 -4.36 -7.42 -1.81
CA LEU A 76 -5.09 -8.31 -0.91
C LEU A 76 -4.06 -9.07 -0.08
N SER A 77 -4.20 -9.09 1.24
CA SER A 77 -3.29 -9.78 2.15
C SER A 77 -4.00 -10.87 2.95
N LEU A 78 -3.22 -11.90 3.30
CA LEU A 78 -3.56 -12.92 4.28
C LEU A 78 -2.37 -13.10 5.22
N GLU A 79 -2.56 -12.83 6.50
CA GLU A 79 -1.53 -12.81 7.54
C GLU A 79 -1.84 -13.88 8.60
N TYR A 80 -0.81 -14.61 9.03
CA TYR A 80 -0.92 -15.59 10.11
C TYR A 80 0.05 -15.27 11.26
N SER A 81 -0.44 -15.29 12.50
CA SER A 81 0.34 -15.01 13.71
C SER A 81 0.70 -16.32 14.46
N PHE A 82 1.99 -16.58 14.68
CA PHE A 82 2.50 -17.79 15.31
C PHE A 82 2.49 -17.72 16.85
#